data_AF-A0A3B0XJ38-F1
#
_entry.id   AF-A0A3B0XJ38-F1
#
_cell.length_a   1.000
_cell.length_b   1.000
_cell.length_c   1.000
_cell.angle_alpha   90.00
_cell.angle_beta   90.00
_cell.angle_gamma   90.00
#
_symmetry.space_group_name_H-M   'P 1'
#
loop_
_entity.id
_entity.type
_entity.pdbx_description
1 polymer ?
#
loop_
_entity_poly.entity_id
_entity_poly.type
_entity_poly.pdbx_seq_one_letter_code
_entity_poly.pdbx_strand_id
1 'polypeptide(L)'
;MNKSSKYVRFFNYDCEVVIQTYSQNKQLAIKLVSAETEYNARQSIFYGLPIGVATVCLPDHSFDENETAIKIFSENEGILEALTDAGIIEETGKFAQCGFATIPIVKLIH
;
A
#
# COMPACT_ATOMS: atom_id res chain seq x y z
N MET A 1 9.69 -9.14 19.40
CA MET A 1 8.59 -8.23 19.02
C MET A 1 7.82 -8.89 17.90
N ASN A 2 6.61 -9.42 18.18
CA ASN A 2 5.73 -9.93 17.13
C ASN A 2 5.18 -8.72 16.35
N LYS A 3 5.74 -8.44 15.18
CA LYS A 3 5.03 -7.63 14.18
C LYS A 3 3.86 -8.49 13.72
N SER A 4 2.63 -8.01 13.91
CA SER A 4 1.49 -8.55 13.18
C SER A 4 1.69 -8.18 11.72
N SER A 5 2.36 -9.04 10.95
CA SER A 5 2.57 -8.82 9.52
C SER A 5 1.20 -8.92 8.84
N LYS A 6 0.76 -7.84 8.20
CA LYS A 6 -0.42 -7.85 7.34
C LYS A 6 -0.02 -8.35 5.96
N TYR A 7 -0.77 -9.32 5.44
CA TYR A 7 -0.51 -9.94 4.15
C TYR A 7 -1.57 -9.50 3.14
N VAL A 8 -1.17 -9.35 1.88
CA VAL A 8 -2.07 -9.07 0.77
C VAL A 8 -1.61 -9.85 -0.46
N ARG A 9 -2.55 -10.27 -1.31
CA ARG A 9 -2.22 -10.83 -2.61
C ARG A 9 -2.36 -9.76 -3.68
N PHE A 10 -1.27 -9.46 -4.39
CA PHE A 10 -1.26 -8.43 -5.42
C PHE A 10 -0.36 -8.84 -6.57
N PHE A 11 -0.81 -8.58 -7.81
CA PHE A 11 -0.07 -8.89 -9.04
C PHE A 11 0.47 -10.34 -9.10
N ASN A 12 -0.36 -11.29 -8.66
CA ASN A 12 -0.03 -12.72 -8.54
C ASN A 12 1.12 -13.05 -7.59
N TYR A 13 1.45 -12.20 -6.62
CA TYR A 13 2.39 -12.49 -5.54
C TYR A 13 1.70 -12.42 -4.18
N ASP A 14 2.17 -13.26 -3.25
CA ASP A 14 1.85 -13.08 -1.83
C ASP A 14 2.79 -12.00 -1.27
N CYS A 15 2.24 -10.96 -0.68
CA CYS A 15 2.99 -9.79 -0.24
C CYS A 15 2.85 -9.56 1.26
N GLU A 16 3.95 -9.16 1.90
CA GLU A 16 3.93 -8.50 3.20
C GLU A 16 3.77 -6.99 3.02
N VAL A 17 2.94 -6.41 3.88
CA VAL A 17 2.70 -4.97 3.90
C VAL A 17 3.64 -4.32 4.89
N VAL A 18 4.44 -3.40 4.37
CA VAL A 18 5.42 -2.63 5.14
C VAL A 18 4.96 -1.17 5.18
N ILE A 19 4.63 -0.72 6.39
CA ILE A 19 4.26 0.67 6.66
C ILE A 19 5.49 1.48 7.05
N GLN A 20 5.69 2.61 6.38
CA GLN A 20 6.73 3.60 6.68
C GLN A 20 6.13 5.02 6.60
N THR A 21 6.96 6.04 6.69
CA THR A 21 6.55 7.43 6.45
C THR A 21 7.41 8.05 5.35
N TYR A 22 6.80 8.88 4.51
CA TYR A 22 7.53 9.78 3.63
C TYR A 22 8.24 10.85 4.48
N SER A 23 9.51 11.11 4.19
CA SER A 23 10.32 12.03 4.99
C SER A 23 9.88 13.49 4.88
N GLN A 24 9.20 13.83 3.77
CA GLN A 24 8.80 15.20 3.41
C GLN A 24 7.65 15.72 4.27
N ASN A 25 6.60 14.92 4.49
CA ASN A 25 5.34 15.36 5.09
C ASN A 25 4.79 14.41 6.15
N LYS A 26 5.55 13.36 6.53
CA LYS A 26 5.13 12.30 7.47
C LYS A 26 3.92 11.47 7.03
N GLN A 27 3.44 11.64 5.80
CA GLN A 27 2.41 10.79 5.20
C GLN A 27 2.85 9.32 5.29
N LEU A 28 1.91 8.44 5.61
CA LEU A 28 2.19 7.01 5.64
C LEU A 28 2.44 6.46 4.24
N ALA A 29 3.51 5.69 4.09
CA ALA A 29 3.83 4.96 2.86
C ALA A 29 3.50 3.48 3.06
N ILE A 30 2.73 2.91 2.12
CA ILE A 30 2.42 1.48 2.10
C ILE A 30 3.27 0.84 1.01
N LYS A 31 4.16 -0.06 1.41
CA LYS A 31 5.01 -0.84 0.50
C LYS A 31 4.61 -2.30 0.53
N LEU A 32 4.66 -2.95 -0.63
CA LEU A 32 4.51 -4.38 -0.77
C LEU A 32 5.88 -4.99 -1.05
N VAL A 33 6.24 -5.98 -0.24
CA VAL A 33 7.41 -6.83 -0.47
C VAL A 33 6.96 -8.28 -0.57
N SER A 34 7.67 -9.12 -1.32
CA SER A 34 7.32 -10.54 -1.43
C SER A 34 7.40 -11.22 -0.06
N ALA A 35 6.33 -11.93 0.29
CA ALA A 35 6.27 -12.77 1.47
C ALA A 35 7.05 -14.08 1.28
N GLU A 36 7.47 -14.69 2.38
CA GLU A 36 8.04 -16.03 2.38
C GLU A 36 6.91 -17.07 2.33
N THR A 37 6.48 -17.46 1.13
CA THR A 37 5.44 -18.48 0.91
C THR A 37 5.89 -19.54 -0.09
N GLU A 38 5.32 -20.75 0.01
CA GLU A 38 5.56 -21.80 -0.99
C GLU A 38 5.15 -21.36 -2.40
N TYR A 39 4.08 -20.58 -2.51
CA TYR A 39 3.57 -20.10 -3.79
C TYR A 39 4.58 -19.15 -4.45
N ASN A 40 5.15 -18.19 -3.70
CA ASN A 40 6.23 -17.32 -4.19
C ASN A 40 7.50 -18.13 -4.52
N ALA A 41 7.88 -19.09 -3.67
CA ALA A 41 9.05 -19.93 -3.89
C ALA A 41 8.95 -20.76 -5.19
N ARG A 42 7.76 -21.29 -5.52
CA ARG A 42 7.50 -22.00 -6.79
C ARG A 42 7.68 -21.10 -8.02
N GLN A 43 7.59 -19.79 -7.85
CA GLN A 43 7.86 -18.80 -8.90
C GLN A 43 9.28 -18.23 -8.86
N SER A 44 10.17 -18.80 -8.02
CA SER A 44 11.53 -18.30 -7.80
C SER A 44 11.57 -16.83 -7.34
N ILE A 45 10.56 -16.41 -6.59
CA ILE A 45 10.50 -15.11 -5.94
C ILE A 45 11.11 -15.24 -4.55
N PHE A 46 12.20 -14.50 -4.30
CA PHE A 46 12.87 -14.46 -3.01
C PHE A 46 12.10 -13.58 -2.03
N TYR A 47 12.16 -13.88 -0.74
CA TYR A 47 11.56 -13.06 0.32
C TYR A 47 12.14 -11.64 0.35
N GLY A 48 11.28 -10.65 0.59
CA GLY A 48 11.67 -9.25 0.78
C GLY A 48 11.95 -8.48 -0.51
N LEU A 49 11.72 -9.07 -1.69
CA LEU A 49 11.83 -8.36 -2.96
C LEU A 49 10.76 -7.26 -3.04
N PRO A 50 11.09 -6.07 -3.56
CA PRO A 50 10.12 -4.99 -3.70
C PRO A 50 9.12 -5.34 -4.80
N ILE A 51 7.83 -5.42 -4.44
CA ILE A 51 6.73 -5.63 -5.38
C ILE A 51 6.15 -4.30 -5.83
N GLY A 52 5.96 -3.35 -4.91
CA GLY A 52 5.39 -2.06 -5.25
C GLY A 52 5.30 -1.08 -4.09
N VAL A 53 4.99 0.17 -4.43
CA VAL A 53 4.62 1.22 -3.48
C VAL A 53 3.19 1.62 -3.80
N ALA A 54 2.27 1.24 -2.93
CA ALA A 54 0.83 1.43 -3.12
C ALA A 54 0.40 2.90 -3.00
N THR A 55 1.24 3.74 -2.39
CA THR A 55 0.93 5.14 -2.11
C THR A 55 1.62 6.10 -3.07
N VAL A 56 1.00 7.25 -3.30
CA VAL A 56 1.65 8.42 -3.90
C VAL A 56 1.91 9.47 -2.82
N CYS A 57 3.12 10.05 -2.79
CA CYS A 57 3.44 11.11 -1.85
C CYS A 57 2.82 12.43 -2.32
N LEU A 58 2.00 13.05 -1.47
CA LEU A 58 1.37 14.36 -1.70
C LEU A 58 1.95 15.36 -0.69
N PRO A 59 3.11 15.99 -0.98
CA PRO A 59 3.87 16.77 0.01
C PRO A 59 3.09 17.94 0.59
N ASP A 60 2.19 18.54 -0.20
CA ASP A 60 1.39 19.72 0.19
C ASP A 60 0.00 19.34 0.76
N HIS A 61 -0.34 18.05 0.80
CA HIS A 61 -1.61 17.59 1.37
C HIS A 61 -1.45 17.29 2.86
N SER A 62 -2.37 17.80 3.68
CA SER A 62 -2.45 17.47 5.10
C SER A 62 -3.34 16.25 5.28
N PHE A 63 -2.82 15.21 5.93
CA PHE A 63 -3.54 13.97 6.21
C PHE A 63 -4.01 13.94 7.66
N ASP A 64 -5.20 13.37 7.91
CA ASP A 64 -5.59 13.02 9.28
C ASP A 64 -4.76 11.82 9.77
N GLU A 65 -4.90 11.50 11.06
CA GLU A 65 -4.18 10.38 11.65
C GLU A 65 -4.52 9.06 10.94
N ASN A 66 -3.48 8.31 10.57
CA ASN A 66 -3.57 7.04 9.84
C ASN A 66 -4.11 7.16 8.41
N GLU A 67 -4.22 8.37 7.84
CA GLU A 67 -4.59 8.54 6.44
C GLU A 67 -3.39 8.54 5.47
N THR A 68 -3.64 8.11 4.23
CA THR A 68 -2.70 8.21 3.11
C THR A 68 -3.43 8.22 1.77
N ALA A 69 -2.70 8.42 0.67
CA ALA A 69 -3.21 8.49 -0.69
C ALA A 69 -2.77 7.27 -1.52
N ILE A 70 -3.73 6.49 -2.03
CA ILE A 70 -3.47 5.25 -2.79
C ILE A 70 -3.32 5.55 -4.28
N LYS A 71 -2.22 5.12 -4.87
CA LYS A 71 -1.97 5.21 -6.30
C LYS A 71 -2.79 4.12 -7.01
N ILE A 72 -3.85 4.51 -7.73
CA ILE A 72 -4.79 3.59 -8.40
C ILE A 72 -4.56 3.43 -9.91
N PHE A 73 -3.38 3.78 -10.40
CA PHE A 73 -3.10 3.81 -11.84
C PHE A 73 -1.78 3.13 -12.19
N SER A 74 -1.64 2.77 -13.46
CA SER A 74 -0.44 2.14 -14.02
C SER A 74 -0.13 0.80 -13.33
N GLU A 75 1.06 0.62 -12.76
CA GLU A 75 1.48 -0.63 -12.15
C GLU A 75 0.70 -1.00 -10.87
N ASN A 76 -0.14 -0.09 -10.37
CA ASN A 76 -0.93 -0.27 -9.15
C ASN A 76 -2.43 -0.45 -9.41
N GLU A 77 -2.86 -0.68 -10.64
CA GLU A 77 -4.26 -1.04 -10.91
C GLU A 77 -4.67 -2.27 -10.06
N GLY A 78 -5.79 -2.16 -9.34
CA GLY A 78 -6.30 -3.20 -8.43
C GLY A 78 -5.73 -3.18 -6.99
N ILE A 79 -4.81 -2.27 -6.67
CA ILE A 79 -4.17 -2.23 -5.33
C ILE A 79 -5.14 -1.77 -4.24
N LEU A 80 -6.07 -0.86 -4.57
CA LEU A 80 -7.02 -0.31 -3.60
C LEU A 80 -7.94 -1.41 -3.09
N GLU A 81 -8.50 -2.18 -4.02
CA GLU A 81 -9.37 -3.32 -3.76
C GLU A 81 -8.61 -4.39 -2.97
N ALA A 82 -7.40 -4.76 -3.42
CA ALA A 82 -6.61 -5.79 -2.74
C ALA A 82 -6.30 -5.43 -1.27
N LEU A 83 -5.93 -4.18 -0.98
CA LEU A 83 -5.65 -3.71 0.37
C LEU A 83 -6.91 -3.59 1.23
N THR A 84 -8.04 -3.22 0.63
CA THR A 84 -9.34 -3.11 1.31
C THR A 84 -9.87 -4.49 1.67
N ASP A 85 -9.87 -5.43 0.72
CA ASP A 85 -10.29 -6.82 0.94
C ASP A 85 -9.43 -7.54 1.99
N ALA A 86 -8.14 -7.19 2.06
CA ALA A 86 -7.22 -7.70 3.09
C ALA A 86 -7.39 -7.04 4.47
N GLY A 87 -8.28 -6.06 4.62
CA GLY A 87 -8.51 -5.36 5.88
C GLY A 87 -7.33 -4.51 6.34
N ILE A 88 -6.53 -4.00 5.40
CA ILE A 88 -5.36 -3.15 5.67
C ILE A 88 -5.77 -1.68 5.69
N ILE A 89 -6.69 -1.31 4.80
CA ILE A 89 -7.20 0.05 4.66
C ILE A 89 -8.71 0.06 4.58
N GLU A 90 -9.31 1.21 4.86
CA GLU A 90 -10.69 1.55 4.56
C GLU A 90 -10.75 2.81 3.68
N GLU A 91 -11.71 2.86 2.76
CA GLU A 91 -11.98 4.05 1.98
C GLU A 91 -12.63 5.13 2.85
N THR A 92 -12.13 6.37 2.76
CA THR A 92 -12.68 7.50 3.53
C THR A 92 -13.74 8.28 2.75
N GLY A 93 -13.87 8.03 1.45
CA GLY A 93 -14.65 8.86 0.52
C GLY A 93 -14.01 10.22 0.18
N LYS A 94 -12.85 10.55 0.75
CA LYS A 94 -12.08 11.75 0.42
C LYS A 94 -11.15 11.48 -0.78
N PHE A 95 -10.84 12.54 -1.52
CA PHE A 95 -9.94 12.50 -2.67
C PHE A 95 -9.01 13.70 -2.68
N ALA A 96 -7.80 13.52 -3.22
CA ALA A 96 -6.83 14.58 -3.46
C ALA A 96 -6.45 14.65 -4.95
N GLN A 97 -6.13 15.85 -5.44
CA GLN A 97 -5.61 16.02 -6.80
C GLN A 97 -4.09 15.80 -6.83
N CYS A 98 -3.63 15.05 -7.83
CA CYS A 98 -2.21 14.82 -8.09
C CYS A 98 -1.95 14.85 -9.60
N GLY A 99 -1.46 15.99 -10.09
CA GLY A 99 -1.31 16.21 -11.53
C GLY A 99 -2.67 16.14 -12.23
N PHE A 100 -2.84 15.18 -13.14
CA PHE A 100 -4.09 14.93 -13.87
C PHE A 100 -4.96 13.83 -13.26
N ALA A 101 -4.55 13.25 -12.12
CA ALA A 101 -5.24 12.14 -11.49
C ALA A 101 -5.93 12.58 -10.18
N THR A 102 -7.11 12.01 -9.93
CA THR A 102 -7.81 12.11 -8.65
C THR A 102 -7.48 10.87 -7.83
N ILE A 103 -6.89 11.07 -6.65
CA ILE A 103 -6.31 10.02 -5.83
C ILE A 103 -7.18 9.78 -4.60
N PRO A 104 -7.65 8.56 -4.34
CA PRO A 104 -8.41 8.26 -3.13
C PRO A 104 -7.54 8.40 -1.89
N ILE A 105 -8.10 9.05 -0.87
CA ILE A 105 -7.54 9.07 0.47
C ILE A 105 -8.17 7.92 1.26
N VAL A 106 -7.33 7.12 1.87
CA VAL A 106 -7.72 5.94 2.64
C VAL A 106 -7.15 6.05 4.03
N LYS A 107 -7.72 5.27 4.95
CA LYS A 107 -7.23 5.18 6.32
C LYS A 107 -6.73 3.77 6.61
N LEU A 108 -5.60 3.64 7.29
CA LEU A 108 -5.11 2.35 7.74
C LEU A 108 -5.99 1.82 8.88
N ILE A 109 -6.38 0.55 8.76
CA ILE A 109 -7.06 -0.19 9.81
C ILE A 109 -5.98 -0.74 10.76
N HIS A 110 -6.18 -0.65 12.08
CA HIS A 110 -5.27 -1.19 13.10
C HIS A 110 -5.48 -2.68 13.31
#